data_AF-A0A7X7YRT6-F1
#
_entry.id   AF-A0A7X7YRT6-F1
#
_cell.length_a   1.000
_cell.length_b   1.000
_cell.length_c   1.000
_cell.angle_alpha   90.00
_cell.angle_beta   90.00
_cell.angle_gamma   90.00
#
_symmetry.space_group_name_H-M   'P 1'
#
loop_
_entity.id
_entity.type
_entity.pdbx_description
1 polymer ?
#
loop_
_entity_poly.entity_id
_entity_poly.type
_entity_poly.pdbx_seq_one_letter_code
_entity_poly.pdbx_strand_id
1 'polypeptide(L)'
;METMEFEPGQDITKDGEKGEYVYILKSGKVKIRLGLYEFVVDGGGPEVFGLESLVGENYTETCTALENSKVIRCSSSEFMEIYGKTEVGKKALESFMRRTAKVLGWI
;
A
#
# COMPACT_ATOMS: atom_id res chain seq x y z
N MET A 1 3.41 -5.24 -14.31
CA MET A 1 2.29 -4.81 -13.47
C MET A 1 1.13 -5.75 -13.73
N GLU A 2 0.44 -6.15 -12.67
CA GLU A 2 -0.67 -7.12 -12.75
C GLU A 2 -1.83 -6.63 -11.89
N THR A 3 -3.07 -6.83 -12.34
CA THR A 3 -4.24 -6.60 -11.48
C THR A 3 -4.51 -7.86 -10.67
N MET A 4 -4.58 -7.73 -9.35
CA MET A 4 -4.95 -8.79 -8.43
C MET A 4 -6.29 -8.46 -7.77
N GLU A 5 -7.04 -9.51 -7.44
CA GLU A 5 -8.33 -9.40 -6.74
C GLU A 5 -8.24 -10.11 -5.40
N PHE A 6 -8.85 -9.50 -4.37
CA PHE A 6 -8.84 -9.98 -3.01
C PHE A 6 -10.25 -9.96 -2.43
N GLU A 7 -10.62 -11.04 -1.77
CA GLU A 7 -11.87 -11.20 -1.02
C GLU A 7 -11.76 -10.60 0.39
N PRO A 8 -12.89 -10.26 1.04
CA PRO A 8 -12.88 -9.75 2.41
C PRO A 8 -12.13 -10.68 3.36
N GLY A 9 -11.24 -10.10 4.17
CA GLY A 9 -10.41 -10.80 5.14
C GLY A 9 -9.10 -11.35 4.60
N GLN A 10 -8.83 -11.26 3.29
CA GLN A 10 -7.53 -11.66 2.74
C GLN A 10 -6.47 -10.57 2.93
N ASP A 11 -5.28 -11.00 3.34
CA ASP A 11 -4.11 -10.12 3.44
C ASP A 11 -3.47 -9.94 2.06
N ILE A 12 -3.22 -8.68 1.70
CA ILE A 12 -2.51 -8.25 0.48
C ILE A 12 -1.01 -8.12 0.77
N THR A 13 -0.67 -7.57 1.94
CA THR A 13 0.69 -7.56 2.51
C THR A 13 0.60 -7.95 3.98
N LYS A 14 1.68 -8.47 4.54
CA LYS A 14 1.74 -8.88 5.94
C LYS A 14 3.02 -8.41 6.60
N ASP A 15 2.86 -7.83 7.79
CA ASP A 15 3.97 -7.34 8.60
C ASP A 15 5.01 -8.45 8.86
N GLY A 16 6.27 -8.12 8.61
CA GLY A 16 7.41 -9.02 8.73
C GLY A 16 7.65 -9.93 7.53
N GLU A 17 6.73 -10.02 6.56
CA GLU A 17 6.99 -10.73 5.30
C GLU A 17 7.91 -9.92 4.38
N LYS A 18 8.63 -10.64 3.51
CA LYS A 18 9.58 -10.03 2.59
C LYS A 18 8.87 -9.04 1.65
N GLY A 19 9.37 -7.81 1.60
CA GLY A 19 8.86 -6.78 0.69
C GLY A 19 9.30 -7.04 -0.74
N GLU A 20 8.46 -7.66 -1.56
CA GLU A 20 8.79 -7.99 -2.96
C GLU A 20 8.09 -7.09 -3.98
N TYR A 21 6.92 -6.56 -3.62
CA TYR A 21 6.08 -5.77 -4.52
C TYR A 21 5.51 -4.53 -3.84
N VAL A 22 5.22 -3.53 -4.67
CA VAL A 22 4.39 -2.38 -4.32
C VAL A 22 2.97 -2.64 -4.81
N TYR A 23 1.99 -2.15 -4.05
CA TYR A 23 0.57 -2.31 -4.36
C TYR A 23 -0.13 -0.96 -4.42
N ILE A 24 -0.99 -0.80 -5.42
CA ILE A 24 -1.81 0.39 -5.62
C ILE A 24 -3.28 -0.02 -5.57
N LEU A 25 -4.06 0.52 -4.64
CA LEU A 25 -5.49 0.24 -4.55
C LEU A 25 -6.21 0.87 -5.75
N LYS A 26 -6.85 0.03 -6.56
CA LYS A 26 -7.63 0.46 -7.73
C LYS A 26 -9.10 0.66 -7.39
N SER A 27 -9.66 -0.24 -6.59
CA SER A 27 -11.04 -0.17 -6.11
C SER A 27 -11.22 -1.07 -4.89
N GLY A 28 -12.23 -0.78 -4.09
CA GLY A 28 -12.52 -1.51 -2.87
C GLY A 28 -12.16 -0.72 -1.63
N LYS A 29 -12.04 -1.43 -0.51
CA LYS A 29 -11.71 -0.89 0.80
C LYS A 29 -10.78 -1.86 1.52
N VAL A 30 -9.72 -1.32 2.11
CA VAL A 30 -8.73 -2.10 2.84
C VAL A 30 -8.48 -1.50 4.22
N LYS A 31 -7.99 -2.33 5.12
CA LYS A 31 -7.48 -1.95 6.43
C LYS A 31 -5.96 -2.10 6.40
N ILE A 32 -5.25 -1.01 6.69
CA ILE A 32 -3.80 -1.00 6.85
C ILE A 32 -3.50 -0.95 8.34
N ARG A 33 -2.76 -1.93 8.85
CA ARG A 33 -2.26 -1.98 10.22
C ARG A 33 -0.76 -1.75 10.21
N LEU A 34 -0.31 -0.72 10.93
CA LEU A 34 1.09 -0.35 11.12
C LEU A 34 1.36 -0.28 12.62
N GLY A 35 2.03 -1.30 13.17
CA GLY A 35 2.16 -1.47 14.62
C GLY A 35 0.80 -1.60 15.32
N LEU A 36 0.50 -0.69 16.25
CA LEU A 36 -0.76 -0.63 16.99
C LEU A 36 -1.85 0.21 16.30
N TYR A 37 -1.53 0.85 15.17
CA TYR A 37 -2.42 1.77 14.48
C TYR A 37 -3.13 1.07 13.33
N GLU A 38 -4.41 1.37 13.16
CA GLU A 38 -5.22 0.89 12.04
C GLU A 38 -5.79 2.06 11.24
N PHE A 39 -5.73 1.94 9.92
CA PHE A 39 -6.25 2.90 8.96
C PHE A 39 -7.21 2.19 8.01
N VAL A 40 -8.41 2.73 7.87
CA VAL A 40 -9.35 2.27 6.83
C VAL A 40 -9.27 3.24 5.67
N VAL A 41 -8.99 2.69 4.49
CA VAL A 41 -8.78 3.46 3.26
C VAL A 41 -9.62 2.84 2.15
N ASP A 42 -10.21 3.71 1.34
CA ASP A 42 -11.05 3.33 0.20
C ASP A 42 -10.46 3.84 -1.12
N GLY A 43 -11.01 3.36 -2.24
CA GLY A 43 -10.60 3.73 -3.58
C GLY A 43 -10.88 5.19 -4.00
N GLY A 44 -11.12 6.13 -3.07
CA GLY A 44 -11.33 7.55 -3.38
C GLY A 44 -10.09 8.28 -3.93
N GLY A 45 -8.92 7.65 -3.90
CA GLY A 45 -7.67 8.12 -4.50
C GLY A 45 -6.63 6.98 -4.59
N PRO A 46 -5.46 7.21 -5.23
CA PRO A 46 -4.42 6.19 -5.33
C PRO A 46 -3.78 5.98 -3.96
N GLU A 47 -4.27 4.97 -3.23
CA GLU A 47 -3.66 4.50 -2.01
C GLU A 47 -2.58 3.48 -2.35
N VAL A 48 -1.39 3.65 -1.74
CA VAL A 48 -0.22 2.82 -2.01
C VAL A 48 0.35 2.27 -0.71
N PHE A 49 0.73 1.00 -0.73
CA PHE A 49 1.32 0.27 0.40
C PHE A 49 2.36 -0.74 -0.11
N GLY A 50 3.21 -1.21 0.81
CA GLY A 50 4.35 -2.09 0.47
C GLY A 50 5.55 -1.36 -0.14
N LEU A 51 5.73 -0.07 0.18
CA LEU A 51 6.85 0.74 -0.32
C LEU A 51 8.21 0.26 0.20
N GLU A 52 8.26 -0.57 1.24
CA GLU A 52 9.48 -1.20 1.76
C GLU A 52 10.18 -2.07 0.71
N SER A 53 9.42 -2.61 -0.25
CA SER A 53 9.98 -3.34 -1.40
C SER A 53 10.91 -2.47 -2.28
N LEU A 54 10.77 -1.15 -2.24
CA LEU A 54 11.64 -0.23 -2.98
C LEU A 54 13.05 -0.16 -2.39
N VAL A 55 13.20 -0.44 -1.10
CA VAL A 55 14.48 -0.38 -0.37
C VAL A 55 14.99 -1.76 0.04
N GLY A 56 14.28 -2.83 -0.35
CA GLY A 56 14.67 -4.22 -0.06
C GLY A 56 14.41 -4.63 1.39
N GLU A 57 13.50 -3.95 2.08
CA GLU A 57 13.12 -4.25 3.45
C GLU A 57 11.86 -5.12 3.52
N ASN A 58 11.60 -5.71 4.68
CA ASN A 58 10.35 -6.41 4.95
C ASN A 58 9.19 -5.40 5.07
N TYR A 59 7.97 -5.86 4.80
CA TYR A 59 6.78 -5.04 5.03
C TYR A 59 6.64 -4.68 6.51
N THR A 60 6.32 -3.42 6.79
CA THR A 60 5.96 -2.96 8.14
C THR A 60 4.44 -2.84 8.33
N GLU A 61 3.70 -2.98 7.23
CA GLU A 61 2.25 -2.84 7.17
C GLU A 61 1.59 -4.19 6.83
N THR A 62 0.57 -4.57 7.62
CA THR A 62 -0.40 -5.59 7.19
C THR A 62 -1.55 -4.88 6.49
N CYS A 63 -1.78 -5.16 5.21
CA CYS A 63 -2.91 -4.62 4.46
C CYS A 63 -3.92 -5.74 4.21
N THR A 64 -5.14 -5.60 4.72
CA THR A 64 -6.20 -6.62 4.62
C THR A 64 -7.39 -6.05 3.86
N ALA A 65 -7.93 -6.79 2.90
CA ALA A 65 -9.16 -6.43 2.21
C ALA A 65 -10.36 -6.44 3.17
N LEU A 66 -11.17 -5.39 3.19
CA LEU A 66 -12.41 -5.31 3.96
C LEU A 66 -13.65 -5.61 3.11
N GLU A 67 -13.51 -5.46 1.79
CA GLU A 67 -14.48 -5.84 0.78
C GLU A 67 -13.75 -6.38 -0.46
N ASN A 68 -14.48 -6.85 -1.47
CA ASN A 68 -13.90 -7.25 -2.75
C ASN A 68 -13.07 -6.10 -3.34
N SER A 69 -11.75 -6.29 -3.33
CA SER A 69 -10.79 -5.23 -3.63
C SER A 69 -9.94 -5.61 -4.82
N LYS A 70 -9.60 -4.62 -5.64
CA LYS A 70 -8.69 -4.78 -6.77
C LYS A 70 -7.48 -3.91 -6.54
N VAL A 71 -6.30 -4.50 -6.70
CA VAL A 71 -5.02 -3.80 -6.55
C VAL A 71 -4.18 -4.01 -7.80
N ILE A 72 -3.33 -3.04 -8.11
CA ILE A 72 -2.25 -3.22 -9.08
C ILE A 72 -1.02 -3.64 -8.27
N ARG A 73 -0.48 -4.82 -8.56
CA ARG A 73 0.82 -5.29 -8.09
C ARG A 73 1.90 -4.89 -9.09
N CYS A 74 2.97 -4.26 -8.62
CA CYS A 74 4.10 -3.88 -9.45
C CYS A 74 5.43 -4.18 -8.75
N SER A 75 6.46 -4.49 -9.54
CA SER A 75 7.83 -4.55 -9.02
C SER A 75 8.35 -3.15 -8.70
N SER A 76 9.46 -3.06 -7.96
CA SER A 76 10.11 -1.78 -7.66
C SER A 76 10.49 -1.00 -8.92
N SER A 77 11.00 -1.66 -9.95
CA SER A 77 11.34 -1.02 -11.23
C SER A 77 10.10 -0.47 -11.94
N GLU A 78 9.02 -1.25 -12.00
CA GLU A 78 7.76 -0.85 -12.62
C GLU A 78 7.12 0.33 -11.88
N PHE A 79 7.13 0.30 -10.55
CA PHE A 79 6.62 1.41 -9.74
C PHE A 79 7.42 2.69 -9.98
N MET A 80 8.75 2.61 -10.03
CA MET A 80 9.61 3.77 -10.29
C MET A 80 9.37 4.40 -11.68
N GLU A 81 9.06 3.58 -12.69
CA GLU A 81 8.67 4.10 -14.01
C GLU A 81 7.35 4.87 -13.98
N ILE A 82 6.35 4.41 -13.19
CA ILE A 82 5.07 5.13 -13.00
C ILE A 82 5.29 6.39 -12.19
N TYR A 83 6.09 6.30 -11.12
CA TYR A 83 6.41 7.39 -10.21
C TYR A 83 6.98 8.59 -10.98
N GLY A 84 7.91 8.35 -11.91
CA GLY A 84 8.53 9.40 -12.70
C GLY A 84 7.64 10.04 -13.78
N LYS A 85 6.52 9.40 -14.14
CA LYS A 85 5.69 9.82 -15.29
C LYS A 85 4.31 10.35 -14.88
N THR A 86 3.91 10.18 -13.63
CA THR A 86 2.53 10.46 -13.19
C THR A 86 2.49 11.05 -11.78
N GLU A 87 1.38 11.71 -11.44
CA GLU A 87 1.13 12.18 -10.08
C GLU A 87 0.89 11.05 -9.06
N VAL A 88 0.77 9.79 -9.53
CA VAL A 88 0.59 8.61 -8.66
C VAL A 88 1.75 8.48 -7.70
N GLY A 89 2.98 8.75 -8.16
CA GLY A 89 4.17 8.68 -7.32
C GLY A 89 4.14 9.65 -6.13
N LYS A 90 3.75 10.90 -6.39
CA LYS A 90 3.64 11.92 -5.33
C LYS A 90 2.56 11.56 -4.32
N LYS A 91 1.38 11.14 -4.79
CA LYS A 91 0.28 10.71 -3.91
C LYS A 91 0.62 9.47 -3.08
N ALA A 92 1.40 8.54 -3.63
CA ALA A 92 1.89 7.37 -2.92
C ALA A 92 2.79 7.78 -1.73
N LEU A 93 3.73 8.68 -1.98
CA LEU A 93 4.62 9.19 -0.94
C LEU A 93 3.85 9.99 0.11
N GLU A 94 2.92 10.86 -0.30
CA GLU A 94 2.05 11.60 0.61
C GLU A 94 1.20 10.68 1.49
N SER A 95 0.63 9.63 0.90
CA SER A 95 -0.19 8.62 1.58
C SER A 95 0.63 7.89 2.66
N PHE A 96 1.80 7.36 2.29
CA PHE A 96 2.71 6.70 3.23
C PHE A 96 3.17 7.63 4.35
N MET A 97 3.65 8.83 4.00
CA MET A 97 4.14 9.79 4.99
C MET A 97 3.05 10.23 5.96
N ARG A 98 1.78 10.31 5.51
CA ARG A 98 0.64 10.60 6.38
C ARG A 98 0.40 9.48 7.41
N ARG A 99 0.49 8.21 7.01
CA ARG A 99 0.37 7.07 7.94
C ARG A 99 1.50 7.10 8.96
N THR A 100 2.74 7.24 8.49
CA THR A 100 3.93 7.31 9.35
C THR A 100 3.88 8.48 10.33
N ALA A 101 3.52 9.68 9.87
CA ALA A 101 3.43 10.85 10.75
C ALA A 101 2.39 10.68 11.86
N LYS A 102 1.25 10.04 11.58
CA LYS A 102 0.25 9.69 12.60
C LYS A 102 0.79 8.69 13.62
N VAL A 103 1.50 7.65 13.16
CA VAL A 103 2.13 6.66 14.07
C VAL A 103 3.17 7.31 14.97
N LEU A 104 3.90 8.30 14.47
CA LEU A 104 4.89 9.07 15.23
C LEU A 104 4.27 10.17 16.11
N GLY A 105 2.95 10.37 16.06
CA GLY A 105 2.23 11.39 16.83
C GLY A 105 2.53 12.83 16.39
N TRP A 106 2.97 13.03 15.15
CA TRP A 106 3.26 14.36 14.60
C TRP A 106 2.02 15.10 14.11
N ILE A 107 0.96 14.35 13.75
CA ILE A 107 -0.35 14.83 13.31
C ILE A 107 -1.47 13.94 13.83
#